data_AF-A0A6B1BL62-F1
#
_entry.id   AF-A0A6B1BL62-F1
#
_cell.length_a   1.000
_cell.length_b   1.000
_cell.length_c   1.000
_cell.angle_alpha   90.00
_cell.angle_beta   90.00
_cell.angle_gamma   90.00
#
_symmetry.space_group_name_H-M   'P 1'
#
loop_
_entity.id
_entity.type
_entity.pdbx_description
1 polymer ?
#
loop_
_entity_poly.entity_id
_entity_poly.type
_entity_poly.pdbx_seq_one_letter_code
_entity_poly.pdbx_strand_id
1 'polypeptide(L)'
;MSISPQRPFGYLRSAAECDRRANNRQVVQRNTKSKKETSQAEEALEESGIAGIYVYTYPQYYRHPIVSGADDTDASIYLKIGMSEKDTFKRVMQQKTGMPERPMILQIWEVEYDSDLREIEKKIHEHLRKAGHGDHSNEGREWFLTNEQFVASTASLIGLKLHYERNPETDN
;
A
#
# COMPACT_ATOMS: atom_id res chain seq x y z
N MET A 1 32.06 5.63 69.34
CA MET A 1 32.53 5.14 68.03
C MET A 1 31.60 4.02 67.60
N SER A 2 30.61 4.33 66.75
CA SER A 2 29.62 3.35 66.27
C SER A 2 29.94 2.99 64.83
N ILE A 3 30.20 1.72 64.54
CA ILE A 3 30.17 1.19 63.17
C ILE A 3 29.52 -0.20 63.21
N SER A 4 28.34 -0.29 62.60
CA SER A 4 27.69 -1.49 62.04
C SER A 4 26.55 -0.98 61.14
N PRO A 5 26.01 -1.76 60.18
CA PRO A 5 26.57 -2.95 59.51
C PRO A 5 26.49 -2.85 57.97
N GLN A 6 27.13 -3.81 57.29
CA GLN A 6 26.85 -4.13 55.89
C GLN A 6 25.36 -4.44 55.67
N ARG A 7 24.84 -4.11 54.49
CA ARG A 7 23.57 -4.64 53.96
C ARG A 7 23.70 -5.13 52.53
N PRO A 8 22.86 -6.12 52.14
CA PRO A 8 23.24 -7.17 51.20
C PRO A 8 22.90 -6.84 49.75
N PHE A 9 23.63 -7.52 48.85
CA PHE A 9 23.27 -7.72 47.45
C PHE A 9 21.86 -8.30 47.33
N GLY A 10 20.91 -7.47 46.89
CA GLY A 10 19.56 -7.88 46.52
C GLY A 10 19.28 -7.45 45.09
N TYR A 11 19.28 -8.41 44.16
CA TYR A 11 18.86 -8.24 42.77
C TYR A 11 17.38 -7.83 42.72
N LEU A 12 17.09 -6.53 42.62
CA LEU A 12 15.78 -6.05 42.22
C LEU A 12 15.83 -5.81 40.71
N ARG A 13 15.47 -6.83 39.92
CA ARG A 13 15.07 -6.62 38.53
C ARG A 13 13.78 -5.79 38.56
N SER A 14 13.93 -4.51 38.22
CA SER A 14 12.88 -3.51 38.19
C SER A 14 11.71 -3.96 37.31
N ALA A 15 10.48 -3.78 37.80
CA ALA A 15 9.24 -4.03 37.05
C ALA A 15 9.23 -3.32 35.68
N ALA A 16 9.92 -2.18 35.57
CA ALA A 16 10.07 -1.41 34.34
C ALA A 16 10.79 -2.18 33.20
N GLU A 17 11.58 -3.20 33.54
CA GLU A 17 12.29 -4.02 32.54
C GLU A 17 11.41 -5.17 32.00
N CYS A 18 10.37 -5.58 32.74
CA CYS A 18 9.35 -6.50 32.25
C CYS A 18 8.39 -5.80 31.27
N ASP A 19 8.01 -4.55 31.56
CA ASP A 19 7.12 -3.78 30.68
C ASP A 19 7.76 -3.47 29.31
N ARG A 20 9.08 -3.17 29.28
CA ARG A 20 9.81 -3.02 28.01
C ARG A 20 9.84 -4.29 27.16
N ARG A 21 9.98 -5.47 27.79
CA ARG A 21 10.00 -6.75 27.07
C ARG A 21 8.62 -7.16 26.58
N ALA A 22 7.57 -6.87 27.36
CA ALA A 22 6.19 -7.11 26.95
C ALA A 22 5.80 -6.24 25.76
N ASN A 23 6.16 -4.95 25.77
CA ASN A 23 5.88 -4.03 24.68
C ASN A 23 6.63 -4.42 23.39
N ASN A 24 7.92 -4.78 23.50
CA ASN A 24 8.70 -5.24 22.34
C ASN A 24 8.17 -6.58 21.77
N ARG A 25 7.70 -7.50 22.62
CA ARG A 25 7.13 -8.78 22.17
C ARG A 25 5.78 -8.59 21.46
N GLN A 26 4.95 -7.62 21.88
CA GLN A 26 3.71 -7.26 21.17
C GLN A 26 4.00 -6.61 19.81
N VAL A 27 5.00 -5.73 19.71
CA VAL A 27 5.40 -5.14 18.42
C VAL A 27 5.88 -6.22 17.45
N VAL A 28 6.76 -7.14 17.88
CA VAL A 28 7.22 -8.24 17.03
C VAL A 28 6.09 -9.19 16.61
N GLN A 29 5.10 -9.43 17.48
CA GLN A 29 3.95 -10.28 17.15
C GLN A 29 2.94 -9.61 16.20
N ARG A 30 2.75 -8.29 16.27
CA ARG A 30 1.91 -7.55 15.31
C ARG A 30 2.56 -7.56 13.92
N ASN A 31 3.84 -7.19 13.85
CA ASN A 31 4.56 -7.10 12.58
C ASN A 31 4.69 -8.47 11.87
N THR A 32 4.70 -9.59 12.61
CA THR A 32 4.74 -10.94 12.03
C THR A 32 3.38 -11.47 11.58
N LYS A 33 2.27 -10.88 12.08
CA LYS A 33 0.91 -11.24 11.69
C LYS A 33 0.46 -10.43 10.47
N SER A 34 0.67 -9.11 10.52
CA SER A 34 0.57 -8.17 9.39
C SER A 34 1.24 -8.73 8.13
N LYS A 35 2.55 -9.01 8.22
CA LYS A 35 3.36 -9.48 7.09
C LYS A 35 2.93 -10.83 6.50
N LYS A 36 2.22 -11.67 7.24
CA LYS A 36 1.68 -12.95 6.76
C LYS A 36 0.35 -12.79 6.04
N GLU A 37 -0.47 -11.84 6.46
CA GLU A 37 -1.78 -11.57 5.87
C GLU A 37 -1.63 -10.90 4.50
N THR A 38 -0.67 -9.97 4.37
CA THR A 38 -0.32 -9.40 3.05
C THR A 38 0.29 -10.43 2.10
N SER A 39 1.16 -11.32 2.57
CA SER A 39 1.72 -12.38 1.71
C SER A 39 0.66 -13.37 1.23
N GLN A 40 -0.32 -13.73 2.06
CA GLN A 40 -1.41 -14.63 1.66
C GLN A 40 -2.36 -13.99 0.65
N ALA A 41 -2.63 -12.69 0.80
CA ALA A 41 -3.48 -11.95 -0.13
C ALA A 41 -2.80 -11.77 -1.50
N GLU A 42 -1.49 -11.51 -1.52
CA GLU A 42 -0.70 -11.45 -2.76
C GLU A 42 -0.59 -12.82 -3.44
N GLU A 43 -0.39 -13.91 -2.68
CA GLU A 43 -0.39 -15.28 -3.19
C GLU A 43 -1.75 -15.66 -3.82
N ALA A 44 -2.86 -15.34 -3.16
CA ALA A 44 -4.20 -15.57 -3.70
C ALA A 44 -4.45 -14.75 -4.99
N LEU A 45 -3.88 -13.55 -5.08
CA LEU A 45 -4.00 -12.70 -6.26
C LEU A 45 -3.18 -13.26 -7.44
N GLU A 46 -2.01 -13.80 -7.18
CA GLU A 46 -1.17 -14.48 -8.18
C GLU A 46 -1.88 -15.70 -8.80
N GLU A 47 -2.62 -16.46 -7.98
CA GLU A 47 -3.39 -17.62 -8.43
C GLU A 47 -4.65 -17.23 -9.22
N SER A 48 -5.24 -16.07 -8.92
CA SER A 48 -6.52 -15.64 -9.50
C SER A 48 -6.45 -15.32 -11.00
N GLY A 49 -5.30 -14.84 -11.50
CA GLY A 49 -5.09 -14.57 -12.93
C GLY A 49 -6.12 -13.64 -13.56
N ILE A 50 -6.43 -12.52 -12.91
CA ILE A 50 -7.55 -11.65 -13.28
C ILE A 50 -7.15 -10.59 -14.30
N ALA A 51 -7.98 -10.44 -15.32
CA ALA A 51 -7.96 -9.35 -16.28
C ALA A 51 -8.72 -8.13 -15.74
N GLY A 52 -8.18 -6.93 -15.91
CA GLY A 52 -8.76 -5.73 -15.31
C GLY A 52 -7.87 -4.49 -15.35
N ILE A 53 -8.32 -3.47 -14.64
CA ILE A 53 -7.57 -2.25 -14.35
C ILE A 53 -6.87 -2.42 -13.01
N TYR A 54 -5.62 -2.01 -12.91
CA TYR A 54 -4.83 -2.09 -11.69
C TYR A 54 -4.22 -0.77 -11.31
N VAL A 55 -4.04 -0.62 -10.01
CA VAL A 55 -3.41 0.53 -9.38
C VAL A 55 -2.28 0.00 -8.50
N TYR A 56 -1.08 0.49 -8.75
CA TYR A 56 0.07 0.14 -7.94
C TYR A 56 0.96 1.35 -7.67
N THR A 57 1.75 1.24 -6.61
CA THR A 57 2.76 2.24 -6.24
C THR A 57 4.07 1.55 -5.83
N TYR A 58 5.07 2.31 -5.42
CA TYR A 58 6.27 1.76 -4.78
C TYR A 58 6.27 2.04 -3.29
N PRO A 59 6.87 1.16 -2.47
CA PRO A 59 6.99 1.36 -1.03
C PRO A 59 7.58 2.73 -0.66
N GLN A 60 8.57 3.19 -1.40
CA GLN A 60 9.15 4.53 -1.22
C GLN A 60 8.11 5.67 -1.37
N TYR A 61 7.21 5.61 -2.36
CA TYR A 61 6.19 6.65 -2.55
C TYR A 61 5.09 6.55 -1.51
N TYR A 62 4.72 5.32 -1.15
CA TYR A 62 3.71 5.08 -0.12
C TYR A 62 4.12 5.59 1.26
N ARG A 63 5.40 5.46 1.62
CA ARG A 63 5.96 5.97 2.89
C ARG A 63 6.20 7.48 2.91
N HIS A 64 6.26 8.10 1.74
CA HIS A 64 6.55 9.52 1.58
C HIS A 64 5.44 10.22 0.79
N PRO A 65 4.21 10.29 1.34
CA PRO A 65 3.13 11.00 0.69
C PRO A 65 3.44 12.49 0.56
N ILE A 66 2.97 13.08 -0.54
CA ILE A 66 3.03 14.51 -0.78
C ILE A 66 1.75 15.12 -0.21
N VAL A 67 1.89 15.80 0.93
CA VAL A 67 0.78 16.55 1.54
C VAL A 67 0.75 17.93 0.91
N SER A 68 -0.30 18.22 0.15
CA SER A 68 -0.52 19.52 -0.49
C SER A 68 -1.60 20.29 0.27
N GLY A 69 -1.35 20.67 1.52
CA GLY A 69 -2.34 21.34 2.35
C GLY A 69 -1.93 21.50 3.80
N ALA A 70 -2.77 22.17 4.59
CA ALA A 70 -2.62 22.28 6.04
C ALA A 70 -3.08 21.02 6.80
N ASP A 71 -3.85 20.16 6.12
CA ASP A 71 -4.45 18.94 6.67
C ASP A 71 -3.85 17.68 6.02
N ASP A 72 -3.52 16.67 6.83
CA ASP A 72 -2.96 15.39 6.38
C ASP A 72 -3.94 14.54 5.54
N THR A 73 -5.22 14.93 5.46
CA THR A 73 -6.25 14.23 4.68
C THR A 73 -6.06 14.33 3.17
N ASP A 74 -5.31 15.33 2.69
CA ASP A 74 -5.03 15.54 1.25
C ASP A 74 -3.68 14.95 0.81
N ALA A 75 -3.16 13.99 1.58
CA ALA A 75 -1.97 13.23 1.23
C ALA A 75 -2.14 12.53 -0.13
N SER A 76 -1.35 12.95 -1.11
CA SER A 76 -1.31 12.37 -2.45
C SER A 76 -0.04 11.56 -2.64
N ILE A 77 -0.16 10.39 -3.25
CA ILE A 77 0.95 9.50 -3.57
C ILE A 77 1.03 9.28 -5.08
N TYR A 78 2.22 8.91 -5.56
CA TYR A 78 2.39 8.53 -6.96
C TYR A 78 1.77 7.15 -7.18
N LEU A 79 0.68 7.14 -7.93
CA LEU A 79 -0.04 5.94 -8.32
C LEU A 79 0.12 5.73 -9.82
N LYS A 80 0.51 4.52 -10.20
CA LYS A 80 0.46 4.08 -11.58
C LYS A 80 -0.82 3.30 -11.83
N ILE A 81 -1.51 3.69 -12.90
CA ILE A 81 -2.76 3.06 -13.31
C ILE A 81 -2.54 2.44 -14.68
N GLY A 82 -2.81 1.15 -14.79
CA GLY A 82 -2.68 0.42 -16.04
C GLY A 82 -3.72 -0.68 -16.19
N MET A 83 -3.72 -1.35 -17.33
CA MET A 83 -4.63 -2.45 -17.64
C MET A 83 -3.88 -3.74 -18.00
N SER A 84 -4.56 -4.88 -17.81
CA SER A 84 -4.09 -6.20 -18.27
C SER A 84 -5.26 -7.02 -18.78
N GLU A 85 -5.13 -7.60 -19.98
CA GLU A 85 -6.14 -8.46 -20.62
C GLU A 85 -6.10 -9.91 -20.12
N LYS A 86 -5.05 -10.30 -19.38
CA LYS A 86 -4.85 -11.70 -18.96
C LYS A 86 -4.61 -11.84 -17.47
N ASP A 87 -3.50 -11.29 -16.99
CA ASP A 87 -3.08 -11.46 -15.62
C ASP A 87 -2.49 -10.14 -15.15
N THR A 88 -3.23 -9.49 -14.26
CA THR A 88 -2.87 -8.20 -13.69
C THR A 88 -1.64 -8.32 -12.79
N PHE A 89 -1.62 -9.31 -11.90
CA PHE A 89 -0.56 -9.48 -10.91
C PHE A 89 0.79 -9.75 -11.60
N LYS A 90 0.82 -10.73 -12.51
CA LYS A 90 2.04 -11.05 -13.27
C LYS A 90 2.48 -9.87 -14.13
N ARG A 91 1.55 -9.11 -14.71
CA ARG A 91 1.88 -7.92 -15.51
C ARG A 91 2.60 -6.88 -14.67
N VAL A 92 2.12 -6.58 -13.47
CA VAL A 92 2.76 -5.60 -12.56
C VAL A 92 4.13 -6.10 -12.13
N MET A 93 4.26 -7.37 -11.71
CA MET A 93 5.52 -7.92 -11.22
C MET A 93 6.58 -8.09 -12.31
N GLN A 94 6.19 -8.28 -13.57
CA GLN A 94 7.10 -8.40 -14.70
C GLN A 94 7.50 -7.06 -15.32
N GLN A 95 6.88 -5.94 -14.90
CA GLN A 95 7.30 -4.63 -15.39
C GLN A 95 8.71 -4.33 -14.92
N LYS A 96 9.64 -4.30 -15.87
CA LYS A 96 11.00 -3.81 -15.66
C LYS A 96 10.94 -2.29 -15.51
N THR A 97 10.70 -1.84 -14.30
CA THR A 97 10.84 -0.44 -13.94
C THR A 97 12.27 -0.19 -13.47
N GLY A 98 12.70 1.08 -13.49
CA GLY A 98 14.04 1.46 -13.04
C GLY A 98 14.23 1.37 -11.52
N MET A 99 13.22 0.95 -10.76
CA MET A 99 13.25 0.92 -9.31
C MET A 99 13.64 -0.49 -8.81
N PRO A 100 14.55 -0.62 -7.84
CA PRO A 100 14.97 -1.91 -7.29
C PRO A 100 13.93 -2.53 -6.34
N GLU A 101 12.97 -1.73 -5.87
CA GLU A 101 11.90 -2.18 -4.98
C GLU A 101 10.78 -2.89 -5.74
N ARG A 102 10.13 -3.85 -5.09
CA ARG A 102 8.95 -4.52 -5.64
C ARG A 102 7.76 -3.56 -5.65
N PRO A 103 6.97 -3.53 -6.74
CA PRO A 103 5.74 -2.75 -6.78
C PRO A 103 4.72 -3.28 -5.77
N MET A 104 4.00 -2.36 -5.14
CA MET A 104 2.91 -2.63 -4.22
C MET A 104 1.59 -2.43 -4.96
N ILE A 105 0.86 -3.51 -5.19
CA ILE A 105 -0.50 -3.43 -5.73
C ILE A 105 -1.41 -2.90 -4.62
N LEU A 106 -2.21 -1.90 -4.96
CA LEU A 106 -3.18 -1.27 -4.06
C LEU A 106 -4.59 -1.74 -4.39
N GLN A 107 -4.98 -1.66 -5.66
CA GLN A 107 -6.33 -2.00 -6.08
C GLN A 107 -6.32 -2.73 -7.43
N ILE A 108 -7.25 -3.68 -7.59
CA ILE A 108 -7.58 -4.31 -8.87
C ILE A 108 -9.09 -4.23 -9.08
N TRP A 109 -9.47 -3.77 -10.25
CA TRP A 109 -10.84 -3.61 -10.69
C TRP A 109 -11.13 -4.57 -11.85
N GLU A 110 -12.12 -5.43 -11.65
CA GLU A 110 -12.62 -6.35 -12.66
C GLU A 110 -13.48 -5.60 -13.67
N VAL A 111 -13.30 -5.93 -14.94
CA VAL A 111 -14.15 -5.46 -16.05
C VAL A 111 -15.02 -6.59 -16.56
N GLU A 112 -16.17 -6.26 -17.11
CA GLU A 112 -17.00 -7.27 -17.79
C GLU A 112 -16.28 -7.81 -19.05
N TYR A 113 -16.56 -9.07 -19.38
CA TYR A 113 -15.85 -9.86 -20.41
C TYR A 113 -15.78 -9.21 -21.81
N ASP A 114 -16.72 -8.31 -22.13
CA ASP A 114 -16.84 -7.67 -23.45
C ASP A 114 -16.46 -6.17 -23.44
N SER A 115 -15.92 -5.68 -22.31
CA SER A 115 -15.54 -4.27 -22.16
C SER A 115 -14.18 -3.99 -22.80
N ASP A 116 -14.06 -2.86 -23.53
CA ASP A 116 -12.78 -2.38 -24.01
C ASP A 116 -11.95 -1.78 -22.86
N LEU A 117 -11.03 -2.60 -22.32
CA LEU A 117 -10.08 -2.24 -21.27
C LEU A 117 -9.28 -0.96 -21.59
N ARG A 118 -8.93 -0.74 -22.87
CA ARG A 118 -8.15 0.43 -23.30
C ARG A 118 -9.00 1.68 -23.25
N GLU A 119 -10.27 1.57 -23.63
CA GLU A 119 -11.21 2.68 -23.54
C GLU A 119 -11.48 3.05 -22.08
N ILE A 120 -11.65 2.06 -21.21
CA ILE A 120 -11.84 2.25 -19.76
C ILE A 120 -10.61 2.92 -19.13
N GLU A 121 -9.40 2.39 -19.38
CA GLU A 121 -8.15 2.97 -18.92
C GLU A 121 -8.02 4.44 -19.35
N LYS A 122 -8.29 4.70 -20.64
CA LYS A 122 -8.26 6.05 -21.19
C LYS A 122 -9.25 6.98 -20.49
N LYS A 123 -10.47 6.54 -20.22
CA LYS A 123 -11.49 7.32 -19.48
C LYS A 123 -11.02 7.65 -18.07
N ILE A 124 -10.42 6.70 -17.36
CA ILE A 124 -9.86 6.92 -16.02
C ILE A 124 -8.73 7.95 -16.09
N HIS A 125 -7.76 7.77 -16.99
CA HIS A 125 -6.64 8.70 -17.17
C HIS A 125 -7.13 10.11 -17.54
N GLU A 126 -8.12 10.22 -18.42
CA GLU A 126 -8.71 11.49 -18.84
C GLU A 126 -9.45 12.17 -17.68
N HIS A 127 -10.21 11.42 -16.87
CA HIS A 127 -10.88 11.95 -15.69
C HIS A 127 -9.87 12.49 -14.67
N LEU A 128 -8.83 11.72 -14.36
CA LEU A 128 -7.77 12.13 -13.43
C LEU A 128 -7.03 13.38 -13.92
N ARG A 129 -6.72 13.47 -15.22
CA ARG A 129 -6.11 14.67 -15.80
C ARG A 129 -7.02 15.88 -15.72
N LYS A 130 -8.30 15.72 -16.05
CA LYS A 130 -9.29 16.82 -15.95
C LYS A 130 -9.51 17.27 -14.51
N ALA A 131 -9.37 16.36 -13.55
CA ALA A 131 -9.40 16.67 -12.12
C ALA A 131 -8.10 17.30 -11.60
N GLY A 132 -7.04 17.39 -12.41
CA GLY A 132 -5.76 18.01 -12.06
C GLY A 132 -4.69 17.07 -11.52
N HIS A 133 -4.89 15.75 -11.55
CA HIS A 133 -3.97 14.74 -11.00
C HIS A 133 -2.87 14.26 -11.96
N GLY A 134 -2.74 14.90 -13.13
CA GLY A 134 -2.19 14.25 -14.33
C GLY A 134 -0.74 14.54 -14.75
N ASP A 135 -0.06 15.54 -14.17
CA ASP A 135 1.09 16.16 -14.86
C ASP A 135 2.33 16.44 -13.98
N HIS A 136 2.53 15.68 -12.89
CA HIS A 136 3.64 15.96 -11.96
C HIS A 136 4.78 14.94 -11.96
N SER A 137 4.69 13.89 -12.78
CA SER A 137 5.68 12.81 -12.79
C SER A 137 6.48 12.79 -14.09
N ASN A 138 7.80 12.87 -13.99
CA ASN A 138 8.73 12.54 -15.09
C ASN A 138 8.74 11.03 -15.42
N GLU A 139 7.96 10.21 -14.72
CA GLU A 139 8.01 8.74 -14.75
C GLU A 139 7.04 8.13 -15.78
N GLY A 140 6.25 8.97 -16.47
CA GLY A 140 5.46 8.60 -17.66
C GLY A 140 3.98 8.95 -17.58
N ARG A 141 3.28 8.87 -18.72
CA ARG A 141 1.87 9.28 -18.89
C ARG A 141 0.83 8.51 -18.06
N GLU A 142 1.26 7.44 -17.41
CA GLU A 142 0.43 6.50 -16.64
C GLU A 142 0.59 6.70 -15.12
N TRP A 143 1.43 7.65 -14.70
CA TRP A 143 1.64 8.02 -13.30
C TRP A 143 0.85 9.25 -12.93
N PHE A 144 0.14 9.18 -11.81
CA PHE A 144 -0.75 10.22 -11.32
C PHE A 144 -0.41 10.53 -9.87
N LEU A 145 -0.44 11.80 -9.49
CA LEU A 145 -0.31 12.23 -8.10
C LEU A 145 -1.72 12.38 -7.53
N THR A 146 -2.17 11.38 -6.79
CA THR A 146 -3.56 11.28 -6.30
C THR A 146 -3.64 10.39 -5.06
N ASN A 147 -4.84 10.11 -4.57
CA ASN A 147 -5.07 9.20 -3.45
C ASN A 147 -5.93 8.00 -3.89
N GLU A 148 -5.87 6.92 -3.09
CA GLU A 148 -6.58 5.66 -3.40
C GLU A 148 -8.10 5.84 -3.42
N GLN A 149 -8.64 6.73 -2.58
CA GLN A 149 -10.07 7.01 -2.49
C GLN A 149 -10.62 7.68 -3.76
N PHE A 150 -9.85 8.59 -4.36
CA PHE A 150 -10.22 9.29 -5.59
C PHE A 150 -10.23 8.34 -6.78
N VAL A 151 -9.25 7.44 -6.84
CA VAL A 151 -9.21 6.39 -7.86
C VAL A 151 -10.39 5.42 -7.68
N ALA A 152 -10.67 4.98 -6.45
CA ALA A 152 -11.82 4.13 -6.16
C ALA A 152 -13.16 4.80 -6.50
N SER A 153 -13.32 6.08 -6.18
CA SER A 153 -14.49 6.87 -6.56
C SER A 153 -14.63 6.95 -8.09
N THR A 154 -13.52 7.17 -8.81
CA THR A 154 -13.53 7.22 -10.28
C THR A 154 -13.90 5.87 -10.89
N ALA A 155 -13.32 4.77 -10.39
CA ALA A 155 -13.62 3.43 -10.84
C ALA A 155 -15.10 3.06 -10.59
N SER A 156 -15.62 3.44 -9.42
CA SER A 156 -17.03 3.25 -9.05
C SER A 156 -17.98 4.04 -9.96
N LEU A 157 -17.63 5.28 -10.32
CA LEU A 157 -18.40 6.11 -11.25
C LEU A 157 -18.47 5.51 -12.66
N ILE A 158 -17.43 4.80 -13.08
CA ILE A 158 -17.37 4.10 -14.38
C ILE A 158 -18.11 2.76 -14.32
N GLY A 159 -18.48 2.28 -13.12
CA GLY A 159 -19.19 1.02 -12.91
C GLY A 159 -18.27 -0.19 -12.80
N LEU A 160 -16.99 0.02 -12.47
CA LEU A 160 -16.05 -1.08 -12.26
C LEU A 160 -16.30 -1.79 -10.94
N LYS A 161 -16.06 -3.10 -10.92
CA LYS A 161 -16.22 -3.93 -9.73
C LYS A 161 -14.87 -4.10 -9.04
N LEU A 162 -14.79 -3.69 -7.77
CA LEU A 162 -13.58 -3.90 -6.97
C LEU A 162 -13.35 -5.41 -6.78
N HIS A 163 -12.20 -5.88 -7.21
CA HIS A 163 -11.79 -7.26 -7.00
C HIS A 163 -10.86 -7.39 -5.79
N TYR A 164 -9.88 -6.49 -5.70
CA TYR A 164 -8.87 -6.49 -4.65
C TYR A 164 -8.62 -5.07 -4.18
N GLU A 165 -8.52 -4.90 -2.88
CA GLU A 165 -8.02 -3.69 -2.22
C GLU A 165 -7.05 -4.08 -1.12
N ARG A 166 -5.89 -3.44 -1.09
CA ARG A 166 -4.87 -3.63 -0.07
C ARG A 166 -5.38 -3.01 1.23
N ASN A 167 -5.41 -3.80 2.30
CA ASN A 167 -5.69 -3.25 3.63
C ASN A 167 -4.41 -2.64 4.23
N PRO A 168 -4.35 -1.32 4.49
CA PRO A 168 -3.17 -0.68 5.07
C PRO A 168 -2.94 -1.06 6.55
N GLU A 169 -3.97 -1.54 7.26
CA GLU A 169 -3.87 -1.91 8.68
C GLU A 169 -3.03 -3.18 8.89
N THR A 170 -2.88 -4.00 7.85
CA THR A 170 -2.11 -5.25 7.86
C THR A 170 -0.64 -5.09 7.48
N ASP A 171 -0.10 -3.87 7.39
CA ASP A 171 1.30 -3.63 6.99
C ASP A 171 2.19 -2.92 8.02
N ASN A 172 1.66 -2.61 9.21
CA ASN A 172 2.46 -2.12 10.34
C ASN A 172 3.15 -3.25 11.11
#